data_AF-A0A7S4JH66-F1
#
_entry.id   AF-A0A7S4JH66-F1
#
_cell.length_a   1.000
_cell.length_b   1.000
_cell.length_c   1.000
_cell.angle_alpha   90.00
_cell.angle_beta   90.00
_cell.angle_gamma   90.00
#
_symmetry.space_group_name_H-M   'P 1'
#
loop_
_entity.id
_entity.type
_entity.pdbx_description
1 polymer ?
#
loop_
_entity_poly.entity_id
_entity_poly.type
_entity_poly.pdbx_seq_one_letter_code
_entity_poly.pdbx_strand_id
1 'polypeptide(L)'
;LSFFLEERKRGKGRRKRKEFETLFFFGGKEKETEEKMMAITHEVLDCLTQSLLPTLTPIQRQWGSRLLMLHSSLEEFDDPVVASKVMSVLPPEFQVHFEKRVLPNEEERRKEEEKKRTYVKGVMRWFKAKFFSWVNSPNCCHCSSTDNMKKHSMITDLSQMTSEEKEGGAKRVEIHMCDKCL
;
A
#
# COMPACT_ATOMS: atom_id res chain seq x y z
N LEU A 1 11.41 -32.00 10.21
CA LEU A 1 12.71 -31.47 9.75
C LEU A 1 13.71 -32.60 9.46
N SER A 2 13.28 -33.62 8.73
CA SER A 2 14.10 -34.80 8.39
C SER A 2 13.71 -35.43 7.05
N PHE A 3 12.99 -34.67 6.20
CA PHE A 3 12.56 -35.14 4.87
C PHE A 3 13.16 -34.30 3.71
N PHE A 4 14.01 -33.31 4.02
CA PHE A 4 14.48 -32.31 3.06
C PHE A 4 16.01 -32.33 2.82
N LEU A 5 16.72 -33.32 3.33
CA LEU A 5 18.19 -33.41 3.21
C LEU A 5 18.72 -34.75 2.68
N GLU A 6 17.92 -35.48 1.88
CA GLU A 6 18.33 -36.77 1.33
C GLU A 6 18.12 -36.90 -0.19
N GLU A 7 18.28 -35.82 -0.97
CA GLU A 7 18.29 -35.90 -2.45
C GLU A 7 19.48 -35.16 -3.09
N ARG A 8 20.64 -35.18 -2.43
CA ARG A 8 21.93 -34.86 -3.05
C ARG A 8 22.81 -36.10 -3.06
N LYS A 9 22.53 -37.03 -3.98
CA LYS A 9 23.48 -37.94 -4.66
C LYS A 9 22.71 -39.05 -5.38
N ARG A 10 22.52 -38.92 -6.70
CA ARG A 10 22.75 -39.98 -7.71
C ARG A 10 22.21 -39.57 -9.10
N GLY A 11 23.14 -39.42 -10.04
CA GLY A 11 23.05 -39.98 -11.39
C GLY A 11 21.90 -39.59 -12.33
N LYS A 12 22.22 -38.71 -13.28
CA LYS A 12 21.91 -38.78 -14.73
C LYS A 12 20.54 -39.36 -15.15
N GLY A 13 19.67 -38.48 -15.65
CA GLY A 13 18.58 -38.86 -16.54
C GLY A 13 17.88 -37.64 -17.15
N ARG A 14 18.06 -37.41 -18.46
CA ARG A 14 17.25 -36.46 -19.23
C ARG A 14 15.77 -36.83 -19.10
N ARG A 15 14.97 -36.00 -18.42
CA ARG A 15 13.54 -35.86 -18.71
C ARG A 15 13.20 -34.38 -18.80
N LYS A 16 12.46 -34.09 -19.87
CA LYS A 16 12.32 -32.77 -20.48
C LYS A 16 11.66 -31.79 -19.52
N ARG A 17 12.38 -30.68 -19.29
CA ARG A 17 11.90 -29.39 -18.81
C ARG A 17 10.78 -28.92 -19.76
N LYS A 18 9.53 -29.29 -19.47
CA LYS A 18 8.32 -28.84 -20.17
C LYS A 18 7.16 -28.90 -19.18
N GLU A 19 7.14 -27.99 -18.21
CA GLU A 19 5.92 -27.73 -17.42
C GLU A 19 5.93 -26.40 -16.64
N PHE A 20 6.76 -25.43 -17.06
CA PHE A 20 6.75 -24.08 -16.46
C PHE A 20 6.72 -22.95 -17.50
N GLU A 21 6.40 -23.27 -18.76
CA GLU A 21 6.29 -22.31 -19.87
C GLU A 21 5.01 -22.58 -20.67
N THR A 22 3.85 -22.45 -20.04
CA THR A 22 2.58 -22.29 -20.77
C THR A 22 1.51 -21.62 -19.92
N LEU A 23 1.78 -20.39 -19.49
CA LEU A 23 0.78 -19.51 -18.87
C LEU A 23 0.93 -18.08 -19.39
N PHE A 24 1.05 -17.95 -20.71
CA PHE A 24 0.89 -16.67 -21.40
C PHE A 24 0.04 -16.95 -22.63
N PHE A 25 -1.29 -16.90 -22.52
CA PHE A 25 -2.20 -16.61 -23.64
C PHE A 25 -3.68 -16.50 -23.17
N PHE A 26 -4.34 -15.47 -23.70
CA PHE A 26 -5.77 -15.06 -23.70
C PHE A 26 -6.33 -14.24 -22.52
N GLY A 27 -6.61 -12.96 -22.83
CA GLY A 27 -7.06 -11.87 -21.94
C GLY A 27 -8.46 -11.98 -21.33
N GLY A 28 -9.02 -13.19 -21.23
CA GLY A 28 -10.10 -13.52 -20.29
C GLY A 28 -9.59 -14.08 -18.96
N LYS A 29 -8.34 -14.59 -18.96
CA LYS A 29 -7.71 -15.18 -17.78
C LYS A 29 -7.17 -14.16 -16.80
N GLU A 30 -6.96 -12.90 -17.19
CA GLU A 30 -6.22 -11.92 -16.38
C GLU A 30 -6.94 -11.59 -15.07
N LYS A 31 -8.27 -11.36 -15.11
CA LYS A 31 -9.11 -11.22 -13.91
C LYS A 31 -9.17 -12.50 -13.09
N GLU A 32 -9.31 -13.66 -13.74
CA GLU A 32 -9.33 -14.95 -13.04
C GLU A 32 -7.97 -15.25 -12.38
N THR A 33 -6.86 -14.81 -12.97
CA THR A 33 -5.53 -14.87 -12.34
C THR A 33 -5.36 -13.82 -11.26
N GLU A 34 -5.88 -12.59 -11.40
CA GLU A 34 -5.87 -11.58 -10.33
C GLU A 34 -6.65 -12.11 -9.12
N GLU A 35 -7.87 -12.62 -9.32
CA GLU A 35 -8.71 -13.23 -8.28
C GLU A 35 -8.06 -14.46 -7.65
N LYS A 36 -7.46 -15.36 -8.45
CA LYS A 36 -6.72 -16.52 -7.92
C LYS A 36 -5.45 -16.12 -7.18
N MET A 37 -4.74 -15.10 -7.64
CA MET A 37 -3.54 -14.61 -6.97
C MET A 37 -3.91 -13.95 -5.64
N MET A 38 -5.02 -13.20 -5.59
CA MET A 38 -5.58 -12.65 -4.35
C MET A 38 -6.06 -13.76 -3.39
N ALA A 39 -6.72 -14.79 -3.90
CA ALA A 39 -7.14 -15.94 -3.09
C ALA A 39 -5.93 -16.69 -2.49
N ILE A 40 -4.87 -16.90 -3.29
CA ILE A 40 -3.61 -17.49 -2.81
C ILE A 40 -2.95 -16.59 -1.77
N THR A 41 -2.97 -15.26 -1.94
CA THR A 41 -2.38 -14.35 -0.94
C THR A 41 -3.15 -14.39 0.39
N HIS A 42 -4.48 -14.47 0.36
CA HIS A 42 -5.29 -14.63 1.58
C HIS A 42 -5.03 -15.97 2.26
N GLU A 43 -4.98 -17.07 1.51
CA GLU A 43 -4.70 -18.41 2.07
C GLU A 43 -3.29 -18.49 2.69
N VAL A 44 -2.30 -17.87 2.04
CA VAL A 44 -0.93 -17.75 2.59
C VAL A 44 -0.93 -16.86 3.83
N LEU A 45 -1.71 -15.78 3.87
CA LEU A 45 -1.85 -14.93 5.06
C LEU A 45 -2.49 -15.68 6.24
N ASP A 46 -3.52 -16.47 5.99
CA ASP A 46 -4.19 -17.28 6.99
C ASP A 46 -3.27 -18.38 7.54
N CYS A 47 -2.47 -19.00 6.68
CA CYS A 47 -1.44 -19.94 7.10
C CYS A 47 -0.35 -19.25 7.95
N LEU A 48 0.07 -18.05 7.54
CA LEU A 48 1.04 -17.24 8.29
C LEU A 48 0.52 -16.86 9.68
N THR A 49 -0.73 -16.44 9.79
CA THR A 49 -1.39 -16.01 11.04
C THR A 49 -1.61 -17.16 12.01
N GLN A 50 -2.19 -18.27 11.54
CA GLN A 50 -2.69 -19.34 12.40
C GLN A 50 -1.62 -20.38 12.76
N SER A 51 -0.73 -20.70 11.81
CA SER A 51 0.18 -21.85 11.95
C SER A 51 1.63 -21.44 12.17
N LEU A 52 2.12 -20.42 11.46
CA LEU A 52 3.53 -20.03 11.51
C LEU A 52 3.83 -19.06 12.65
N LEU A 53 3.09 -17.95 12.75
CA LEU A 53 3.34 -16.88 13.73
C LEU A 53 3.54 -17.33 15.20
N PRO A 54 2.75 -18.30 15.73
CA PRO A 54 2.93 -18.81 17.09
C PRO A 54 4.23 -19.60 17.30
N THR A 55 4.82 -20.15 16.24
CA THR A 55 6.05 -20.96 16.28
C THR A 55 7.32 -20.14 16.05
N LEU A 56 7.18 -18.89 15.62
CA LEU A 56 8.29 -17.98 15.31
C LEU A 56 8.92 -17.39 16.58
N THR A 57 10.19 -17.01 16.44
CA THR A 57 10.90 -16.22 17.47
C THR A 57 10.22 -14.86 17.71
N PRO A 58 10.43 -14.22 18.87
CA PRO A 58 9.79 -12.93 19.17
C PRO A 58 10.00 -11.85 18.10
N ILE A 59 11.21 -11.73 17.55
CA ILE A 59 11.53 -10.77 16.49
C ILE A 59 10.77 -11.12 15.20
N GLN A 60 10.81 -12.38 14.77
CA GLN A 60 10.09 -12.83 13.57
C GLN A 60 8.58 -12.63 13.72
N ARG A 61 8.02 -12.86 14.91
CA ARG A 61 6.61 -12.60 15.21
C ARG A 61 6.28 -11.12 15.09
N GLN A 62 7.13 -10.24 15.61
CA GLN A 62 6.97 -8.79 15.47
C GLN A 62 6.91 -8.36 13.99
N TRP A 63 7.83 -8.85 13.15
CA TRP A 63 7.83 -8.57 11.71
C TRP A 63 6.60 -9.16 11.00
N GLY A 64 6.24 -10.40 11.32
CA GLY A 64 5.05 -11.06 10.77
C GLY A 64 3.78 -10.31 11.10
N SER A 65 3.57 -9.93 12.37
CA SER A 65 2.43 -9.11 12.79
C SER A 65 2.38 -7.76 12.08
N ARG A 66 3.53 -7.12 11.84
CA ARG A 66 3.59 -5.86 11.09
C ARG A 66 3.24 -6.04 9.61
N LEU A 67 3.69 -7.12 8.99
CA LEU A 67 3.35 -7.43 7.59
C LEU A 67 1.84 -7.65 7.41
N LEU A 68 1.21 -8.37 8.34
CA LEU A 68 -0.23 -8.59 8.34
C LEU A 68 -1.02 -7.30 8.50
N MET A 69 -0.59 -6.43 9.41
CA MET A 69 -1.20 -5.11 9.58
C MET A 69 -1.13 -4.30 8.27
N LEU A 70 0.04 -4.30 7.61
CA LEU A 70 0.21 -3.59 6.34
C LEU A 70 -0.67 -4.18 5.24
N HIS A 71 -0.81 -5.50 5.16
CA HIS A 71 -1.70 -6.14 4.19
C HIS A 71 -3.15 -5.72 4.39
N SER A 72 -3.66 -5.78 5.64
CA SER A 72 -5.02 -5.35 5.94
C SER A 72 -5.25 -3.88 5.57
N SER A 73 -4.24 -3.01 5.79
CA SER A 73 -4.33 -1.60 5.36
C SER A 73 -4.27 -1.41 3.83
N LEU A 74 -3.82 -2.39 3.04
CA LEU A 74 -3.86 -2.28 1.58
C LEU A 74 -5.28 -2.44 1.03
N GLU A 75 -6.12 -3.25 1.69
CA GLU A 75 -7.51 -3.47 1.30
C GLU A 75 -8.33 -2.17 1.38
N GLU A 76 -7.96 -1.24 2.26
CA GLU A 76 -8.59 0.09 2.36
C GLU A 76 -8.46 0.92 1.07
N PHE A 77 -7.42 0.69 0.26
CA PHE A 77 -7.23 1.41 -1.01
C PHE A 77 -8.12 0.88 -2.14
N ASP A 78 -8.68 -0.32 -2.00
CA ASP A 78 -9.61 -0.91 -2.96
C ASP A 78 -11.07 -0.52 -2.70
N ASP A 79 -11.36 0.23 -1.63
CA ASP A 79 -12.70 0.70 -1.29
C ASP A 79 -13.24 1.70 -2.33
N PRO A 80 -14.36 1.41 -3.01
CA PRO A 80 -14.96 2.32 -3.99
C PRO A 80 -15.39 3.68 -3.41
N VAL A 81 -15.71 3.73 -2.10
CA VAL A 81 -16.04 4.99 -1.41
C VAL A 81 -14.81 5.88 -1.29
N VAL A 82 -13.66 5.29 -0.91
CA VAL A 82 -12.38 5.99 -0.87
C VAL A 82 -11.99 6.47 -2.27
N ALA A 83 -12.12 5.62 -3.29
CA ALA A 83 -11.86 5.98 -4.68
C ALA A 83 -12.73 7.17 -5.13
N SER A 84 -14.03 7.15 -4.82
CA SER A 84 -14.97 8.24 -5.13
C SER A 84 -14.55 9.55 -4.47
N LYS A 85 -14.16 9.51 -3.19
CA LYS A 85 -13.68 10.68 -2.46
C LYS A 85 -12.40 11.24 -3.08
N VAL A 86 -11.46 10.38 -3.48
CA VAL A 86 -10.24 10.81 -4.20
C VAL A 86 -10.59 11.48 -5.53
N MET A 87 -11.52 10.92 -6.31
CA MET A 87 -11.96 11.52 -7.57
C MET A 87 -12.60 12.90 -7.35
N SER A 88 -13.32 13.10 -6.23
CA SER A 88 -13.93 14.40 -5.92
C SER A 88 -12.93 15.53 -5.62
N VAL A 89 -11.71 15.20 -5.20
CA VAL A 89 -10.66 16.18 -4.90
C VAL A 89 -9.63 16.32 -6.03
N LEU A 90 -9.59 15.35 -6.95
CA LEU A 90 -8.71 15.40 -8.11
C LEU A 90 -9.19 16.51 -9.08
N PRO A 91 -8.27 17.34 -9.59
CA PRO A 91 -8.57 18.30 -10.63
C PRO A 91 -9.19 17.62 -11.87
N PRO A 92 -10.10 18.29 -12.60
CA PRO A 92 -10.77 17.72 -13.76
C PRO A 92 -9.79 17.14 -14.81
N GLU A 93 -8.62 17.76 -14.99
CA GLU A 93 -7.58 17.29 -15.91
C GLU A 93 -6.97 15.93 -15.53
N PHE A 94 -7.12 15.51 -14.27
CA PHE A 94 -6.65 14.22 -13.76
C PHE A 94 -7.79 13.22 -13.53
N GLN A 95 -9.05 13.57 -13.79
CA GLN A 95 -10.18 12.64 -13.70
C GLN A 95 -10.27 11.75 -14.95
N VAL A 96 -9.20 11.01 -15.23
CA VAL A 96 -9.06 10.16 -16.42
C VAL A 96 -9.25 8.70 -16.02
N HIS A 97 -10.09 7.98 -16.78
CA HIS A 97 -10.26 6.55 -16.61
C HIS A 97 -9.34 5.79 -17.58
N PHE A 98 -8.40 5.00 -17.03
CA PHE A 98 -7.60 4.07 -17.83
C PHE A 98 -8.32 2.73 -17.90
N GLU A 99 -8.96 2.45 -19.02
CA GLU A 99 -9.59 1.16 -19.22
C GLU A 99 -8.54 0.04 -19.37
N LYS A 100 -8.77 -1.09 -18.70
CA LYS A 100 -8.03 -2.33 -18.95
C LYS A 100 -8.46 -2.87 -20.32
N ARG A 101 -7.77 -2.48 -21.39
CA ARG A 101 -7.97 -3.02 -22.74
C ARG A 101 -6.74 -3.81 -23.18
N VAL A 102 -6.97 -4.92 -23.88
CA VAL A 102 -5.92 -5.70 -24.52
C VAL A 102 -5.54 -4.99 -25.82
N LEU A 103 -4.32 -4.46 -25.88
CA LEU A 103 -3.82 -3.76 -27.05
C LEU A 103 -3.19 -4.74 -28.05
N PRO A 104 -3.51 -4.61 -29.35
CA PRO A 104 -3.24 -5.64 -30.35
C PRO A 104 -1.75 -5.78 -30.71
N ASN A 105 -0.94 -4.75 -30.45
CA ASN A 105 0.49 -4.76 -30.77
C ASN A 105 1.32 -4.07 -29.68
N GLU A 106 2.64 -4.33 -29.69
CA GLU A 106 3.60 -3.83 -28.70
C GLU A 106 3.73 -2.30 -28.72
N GLU A 107 3.65 -1.68 -29.90
CA GLU A 107 3.79 -0.24 -30.04
C GLU A 107 2.64 0.52 -29.37
N GLU A 108 1.41 0.03 -29.53
CA GLU A 108 0.24 0.57 -28.84
C GLU A 108 0.32 0.34 -27.32
N ARG A 109 0.81 -0.84 -26.88
CA ARG A 109 1.09 -1.08 -25.44
C ARG A 109 2.07 -0.05 -24.88
N ARG A 110 3.19 0.18 -25.57
CA ARG A 110 4.21 1.15 -25.17
C ARG A 110 3.66 2.57 -25.08
N LYS A 111 2.82 2.99 -26.03
CA LYS A 111 2.17 4.30 -26.01
C LYS A 111 1.22 4.45 -24.82
N GLU A 112 0.41 3.43 -24.53
CA GLU A 112 -0.51 3.44 -23.40
C GLU A 112 0.24 3.47 -22.06
N GLU A 113 1.34 2.72 -21.94
CA GLU A 113 2.21 2.78 -20.77
C GLU A 113 2.86 4.16 -20.59
N GLU A 114 3.35 4.77 -21.67
CA GLU A 114 3.93 6.12 -21.59
C GLU A 114 2.87 7.17 -21.21
N LYS A 115 1.64 7.01 -21.72
CA LYS A 115 0.50 7.84 -21.32
C LYS A 115 0.21 7.70 -19.82
N LYS A 116 0.14 6.47 -19.30
CA LYS A 116 -0.03 6.19 -17.85
C LYS A 116 1.12 6.79 -17.02
N ARG A 117 2.37 6.61 -17.45
CA ARG A 117 3.56 7.19 -16.79
C ARG A 117 3.49 8.71 -16.76
N THR A 118 3.12 9.34 -17.88
CA THR A 118 2.97 10.79 -17.99
C THR A 118 1.87 11.31 -17.08
N TYR A 119 0.73 10.61 -17.03
CA TYR A 119 -0.37 10.91 -16.11
C TYR A 119 0.08 10.85 -14.65
N VAL A 120 0.73 9.76 -14.23
CA VAL A 120 1.22 9.61 -12.84
C VAL A 120 2.21 10.72 -12.49
N LYS A 121 3.14 11.06 -13.39
CA LYS A 121 4.04 12.20 -13.19
C LYS A 121 3.29 13.53 -13.02
N GLY A 122 2.22 13.73 -13.79
CA GLY A 122 1.34 14.91 -13.68
C GLY A 122 0.68 14.99 -12.31
N VAL A 123 0.02 13.91 -11.88
CA VAL A 123 -0.64 13.81 -10.57
C VAL A 123 0.36 14.03 -9.45
N MET A 124 1.55 13.41 -9.50
CA MET A 124 2.57 13.59 -8.47
C MET A 124 3.06 15.03 -8.36
N ARG A 125 3.24 15.73 -9.49
CA ARG A 125 3.63 17.14 -9.50
C ARG A 125 2.55 18.02 -8.89
N TRP A 126 1.29 17.81 -9.28
CA TRP A 126 0.16 18.52 -8.70
C TRP A 126 0.03 18.25 -7.20
N PHE A 127 0.10 16.97 -6.79
CA PHE A 127 0.00 16.57 -5.39
C PHE A 127 1.00 17.33 -4.52
N LYS A 128 2.27 17.33 -4.93
CA LYS A 128 3.35 18.00 -4.20
C LYS A 128 3.25 19.54 -4.23
N ALA A 129 2.80 20.11 -5.35
CA ALA A 129 2.87 21.56 -5.55
C ALA A 129 1.60 22.32 -5.13
N LYS A 130 0.45 21.65 -5.08
CA LYS A 130 -0.87 22.30 -4.94
C LYS A 130 -1.77 21.67 -3.90
N PHE A 131 -1.74 20.34 -3.76
CA PHE A 131 -2.67 19.65 -2.87
C PHE A 131 -2.11 19.45 -1.46
N PHE A 132 -0.87 18.99 -1.37
CA PHE A 132 -0.24 18.60 -0.12
C PHE A 132 0.74 19.67 0.36
N SER A 133 0.71 19.96 1.65
CA SER A 133 1.70 20.79 2.33
C SER A 133 2.47 19.97 3.35
N TRP A 134 3.80 20.07 3.33
CA TRP A 134 4.64 19.48 4.36
C TRP A 134 4.52 20.27 5.67
N VAL A 135 4.29 19.58 6.80
CA VAL A 135 4.14 20.21 8.11
C VAL A 135 5.20 19.64 9.07
N ASN A 136 6.21 20.44 9.41
CA ASN A 136 7.17 20.13 10.48
C ASN A 136 6.57 20.46 11.86
N SER A 137 5.87 21.59 11.94
CA SER A 137 5.11 22.04 13.10
C SER A 137 3.89 22.78 12.58
N PRO A 138 2.71 22.61 13.19
CA PRO A 138 1.50 23.29 12.73
C PRO A 138 1.62 24.80 12.95
N ASN A 139 0.86 25.57 12.18
CA ASN A 139 0.72 27.01 12.43
C ASN A 139 0.01 27.22 13.77
N CYS A 140 0.42 28.22 14.55
CA CYS A 140 -0.34 28.60 15.74
C CYS A 140 -1.76 29.03 15.37
N CYS A 141 -2.77 28.51 16.05
CA CYS A 141 -4.17 28.86 15.82
C CYS A 141 -4.49 30.35 16.12
N HIS A 142 -3.67 31.03 16.92
CA HIS A 142 -3.87 32.43 17.30
C HIS A 142 -3.09 33.42 16.43
N CYS A 143 -1.77 33.22 16.27
CA CYS A 143 -0.91 34.16 15.53
C CYS A 143 -0.48 33.68 14.14
N SER A 144 -0.87 32.46 13.74
CA SER A 144 -0.52 31.82 12.47
C SER A 144 0.98 31.64 12.20
N SER A 145 1.85 31.98 13.15
CA SER A 145 3.31 31.79 13.04
C SER A 145 3.70 30.36 13.38
N THR A 146 4.66 29.82 12.61
CA THR A 146 5.35 28.55 12.91
C THR A 146 6.60 28.75 13.75
N ASP A 147 7.22 29.93 13.71
CA ASP A 147 8.57 30.16 14.26
C ASP A 147 8.65 30.00 15.78
N ASN A 148 7.50 30.10 16.44
CA ASN A 148 7.37 30.04 17.90
C ASN A 148 6.66 28.77 18.34
N MET A 149 6.48 27.80 17.43
CA MET A 149 5.85 26.53 17.72
C MET A 149 6.88 25.53 18.20
N LYS A 150 6.63 24.96 19.38
CA LYS A 150 7.47 23.91 19.95
C LYS A 150 6.62 22.68 20.26
N LYS A 151 7.14 21.52 19.89
CA LYS A 151 6.57 20.25 20.33
C LYS A 151 6.62 20.17 21.85
N HIS A 152 5.46 19.98 22.46
CA HIS A 152 5.30 19.94 23.91
C HIS A 152 5.15 18.50 24.41
N SER A 153 4.24 17.75 23.82
CA SER A 153 3.96 16.36 24.23
C SER A 153 3.45 15.53 23.06
N MET A 154 3.28 14.22 23.30
CA MET A 154 2.72 13.28 22.34
C MET A 154 1.71 12.39 23.05
N ILE A 155 0.51 12.30 22.49
CA ILE A 155 -0.54 11.39 22.95
C ILE A 155 -0.46 10.12 22.10
N THR A 156 -0.28 8.99 22.76
CA THR A 156 -0.31 7.65 22.14
C THR A 156 -1.43 6.77 22.67
N ASP A 157 -2.03 7.14 23.80
CA ASP A 157 -3.20 6.45 24.34
C ASP A 157 -4.46 6.93 23.62
N LEU A 158 -5.16 5.98 23.00
CA LEU A 158 -6.42 6.25 22.31
C LEU A 158 -7.46 6.83 23.28
N SER A 159 -7.42 6.50 24.58
CA SER A 159 -8.39 7.04 25.54
C SER A 159 -8.34 8.57 25.65
N GLN A 160 -7.17 9.16 25.41
CA GLN A 160 -6.89 10.59 25.51
C GLN A 160 -7.10 11.37 24.21
N MET A 161 -7.28 10.67 23.08
CA MET A 161 -7.57 11.30 21.79
C MET A 161 -9.03 11.73 21.70
N THR A 162 -9.26 12.86 21.03
CA THR A 162 -10.60 13.34 20.72
C THR A 162 -11.34 12.41 19.76
N SER A 163 -12.66 12.51 19.68
CA SER A 163 -13.46 11.70 18.75
C SER A 163 -13.08 11.97 17.30
N GLU A 164 -12.84 13.23 16.92
CA GLU A 164 -12.45 13.62 15.56
C GLU A 164 -11.10 13.01 15.15
N GLU A 165 -10.10 13.01 16.04
CA GLU A 165 -8.80 12.40 15.76
C GLU A 165 -8.91 10.88 15.54
N LYS A 166 -9.77 10.21 16.32
CA LYS A 166 -10.05 8.77 16.17
C LYS A 166 -10.76 8.48 14.85
N GLU A 167 -11.78 9.26 14.52
CA GLU A 167 -12.51 9.16 13.25
C GLU A 167 -11.59 9.39 12.05
N GLY A 168 -10.60 10.28 12.19
CA GLY A 168 -9.53 10.52 11.21
C GLY A 168 -8.46 9.42 11.15
N GLY A 169 -8.55 8.36 11.96
CA GLY A 169 -7.60 7.25 11.99
C GLY A 169 -6.26 7.57 12.67
N ALA A 170 -6.19 8.65 13.47
CA ALA A 170 -4.97 9.03 14.17
C ALA A 170 -4.60 7.95 15.21
N LYS A 171 -3.37 7.45 15.12
CA LYS A 171 -2.78 6.54 16.13
C LYS A 171 -1.86 7.25 17.11
N ARG A 172 -1.48 8.50 16.81
CA ARG A 172 -0.63 9.36 17.62
C ARG A 172 -0.97 10.82 17.31
N VAL A 173 -0.95 11.66 18.33
CA VAL A 173 -1.18 13.11 18.20
C VAL A 173 0.00 13.85 18.82
N GLU A 174 0.62 14.76 18.08
CA GLU A 174 1.67 15.64 18.59
C GLU A 174 1.07 16.96 19.05
N ILE A 175 1.29 17.33 20.30
CA ILE A 175 0.82 18.60 20.86
C ILE A 175 1.93 19.64 20.73
N HIS A 176 1.61 20.78 20.15
CA HIS A 176 2.52 21.90 19.95
C HIS A 176 2.03 23.14 20.72
N MET A 177 2.95 23.88 21.33
CA MET A 177 2.67 25.09 22.12
C MET A 177 3.42 26.30 21.59
N CYS A 178 2.75 27.46 21.60
CA CYS A 178 3.25 28.70 21.00
C CYS A 178 3.79 29.65 22.06
N ASP A 179 5.10 29.82 22.12
CA ASP A 179 5.75 30.66 23.14
C ASP A 179 5.29 32.13 23.15
N LYS A 180 4.78 32.64 22.03
CA LYS A 180 4.30 34.03 21.91
C LYS A 180 2.85 34.24 22.33
N CYS A 181 2.03 33.19 22.30
CA CYS A 181 0.59 33.30 22.58
C CYS A 181 0.21 32.70 23.94
N LEU A 182 1.21 32.21 24.68
CA LEU A 182 1.07 31.78 26.06
C LEU A 182 0.86 32.97 27.01
#